data_AF-A0A2W7B0M3-F1
#
_entry.id   AF-A0A2W7B0M3-F1
#
_cell.length_a   1.000
_cell.length_b   1.000
_cell.length_c   1.000
_cell.angle_alpha   90.00
_cell.angle_beta   90.00
_cell.angle_gamma   90.00
#
_symmetry.space_group_name_H-M   'P 1'
#
loop_
_entity.id
_entity.type
_entity.pdbx_description
1 polymer ?
#
loop_
_entity_poly.entity_id
_entity_poly.type
_entity_poly.pdbx_seq_one_letter_code
_entity_poly.pdbx_strand_id
1 'polypeptide(L)' 'MTPIELRERGYQALISQLGQIDTIRFLQQMGWGSGDYTQERQELLDAVTREEFFQDLRKVRERDE' A
#
# COMPACT_ATOMS: atom_id res chain seq x y z
N MET A 1 -12.01 -6.65 1.01
CA MET A 1 -12.19 -5.46 0.15
C MET A 1 -11.29 -5.65 -1.05
N THR A 2 -11.83 -5.74 -2.25
CA THR A 2 -11.04 -5.83 -3.49
C THR A 2 -10.36 -4.50 -3.80
N PRO A 3 -9.31 -4.46 -4.64
CA PRO A 3 -8.70 -3.20 -5.07
C PRO A 3 -9.70 -2.24 -5.72
N ILE A 4 -10.72 -2.78 -6.41
CA ILE A 4 -11.78 -1.99 -7.04
C ILE A 4 -12.66 -1.34 -5.97
N GLU A 5 -13.12 -2.14 -4.98
CA GLU A 5 -13.93 -1.63 -3.87
C GLU A 5 -13.19 -0.58 -3.04
N LEU A 6 -11.89 -0.76 -2.83
CA LEU A 6 -11.04 0.19 -2.11
C LEU A 6 -10.95 1.53 -2.85
N ARG A 7 -10.71 1.47 -4.17
CA ARG A 7 -10.63 2.66 -5.02
C ARG A 7 -11.96 3.42 -5.07
N GLU A 8 -13.07 2.70 -5.21
CA GLU A 8 -14.40 3.30 -5.20
C GLU A 8 -14.71 4.01 -3.88
N ARG A 9 -14.42 3.36 -2.75
CA ARG A 9 -14.57 3.98 -1.43
C ARG A 9 -13.69 5.22 -1.28
N GLY A 10 -12.44 5.16 -1.75
CA GLY A 10 -11.52 6.30 -1.71
C GLY A 10 -12.05 7.50 -2.51
N TYR A 11 -12.57 7.27 -3.71
CA TYR A 11 -13.17 8.35 -4.50
C TYR A 11 -14.42 8.92 -3.84
N GLN A 12 -15.30 8.08 -3.29
CA GLN A 12 -16.50 8.57 -2.60
C GLN A 12 -16.14 9.40 -1.36
N ALA A 13 -15.11 9.00 -0.61
CA ALA A 13 -14.63 9.79 0.52
C ALA A 13 -14.14 11.18 0.07
N LEU A 14 -13.33 11.26 -1.00
CA LEU A 14 -12.84 12.53 -1.53
C LEU A 14 -13.99 13.42 -2.02
N ILE A 15 -14.92 12.86 -2.82
CA ILE A 15 -16.08 13.58 -3.34
C ILE A 15 -16.95 14.11 -2.20
N SER A 16 -17.15 13.32 -1.15
CA SER A 16 -17.97 13.73 0.00
C SER A 16 -17.41 14.94 0.76
N GLN A 17 -16.09 15.14 0.75
CA GLN A 17 -15.42 16.19 1.50
C GLN A 17 -15.10 17.42 0.64
N LEU A 18 -14.68 17.19 -0.60
CA LEU A 18 -14.17 18.23 -1.49
C LEU A 18 -15.19 18.63 -2.57
N GLY A 19 -16.20 17.79 -2.81
CA GLY A 19 -17.02 17.90 -4.00
C GLY A 19 -16.28 17.39 -5.25
N GLN A 20 -17.03 17.19 -6.32
CA GLN A 20 -16.53 16.48 -7.50
C GLN A 20 -15.46 17.25 -8.27
N ILE A 21 -15.62 18.58 -8.40
CA ILE A 21 -14.67 19.43 -9.13
C ILE A 21 -13.32 19.47 -8.41
N ASP A 22 -13.32 19.72 -7.10
CA ASP A 22 -12.07 19.84 -6.35
C ASP A 22 -11.40 18.48 -6.12
N THR A 23 -12.17 17.39 -6.08
CA THR A 23 -11.61 16.02 -6.14
C THR A 23 -10.81 15.79 -7.43
N ILE A 24 -11.35 16.17 -8.59
CA ILE A 24 -10.65 16.02 -9.87
C ILE A 24 -9.36 16.85 -9.87
N ARG A 25 -9.43 18.12 -9.42
CA ARG A 25 -8.26 18.99 -9.32
C ARG A 25 -7.20 18.42 -8.37
N PHE A 26 -7.62 17.94 -7.20
CA PHE A 26 -6.74 17.31 -6.23
C PHE A 26 -6.00 16.12 -6.85
N LEU A 27 -6.72 15.20 -7.50
CA LEU A 27 -6.10 14.03 -8.15
C LEU A 27 -5.15 14.41 -9.29
N GLN A 28 -5.41 15.50 -10.01
CA GLN A 28 -4.50 16.01 -11.05
C GLN A 28 -3.24 16.68 -10.46
N GLN A 29 -3.35 17.26 -9.27
CA GLN A 29 -2.23 17.87 -8.54
C GLN A 29 -1.39 16.86 -7.77
N MET A 30 -2.02 15.76 -7.36
CA MET A 30 -1.32 14.58 -6.86
C MET A 30 -0.46 14.04 -8.01
N GLY A 31 0.79 14.50 -8.05
CA GLY A 31 1.79 14.03 -8.99
C GLY A 31 2.13 12.56 -8.74
N TRP A 32 3.28 12.15 -9.26
CA TRP A 32 3.86 10.87 -8.87
C TRP A 32 4.09 10.93 -7.37
N GLY A 33 3.56 9.96 -6.63
CA GLY A 33 3.72 9.91 -5.18
C GLY A 33 5.19 10.13 -4.80
N SER A 34 5.42 10.77 -3.66
CA SER A 34 6.78 10.92 -3.16
C SER A 34 7.33 9.59 -2.69
N GLY A 35 8.64 9.38 -2.85
CA GLY A 35 9.34 8.18 -2.41
C GLY A 35 9.81 7.33 -3.58
N ASP A 36 10.81 6.51 -3.31
CA ASP A 36 11.29 5.50 -4.26
C ASP A 36 11.01 4.14 -3.65
N TYR A 37 9.83 3.60 -3.94
CA TYR A 37 9.45 2.27 -3.44
C TYR A 37 10.46 1.19 -3.87
N THR A 38 11.18 1.38 -4.98
CA THR A 38 12.21 0.43 -5.41
C THR A 38 13.38 0.46 -4.45
N GLN A 39 13.86 1.67 -4.10
CA GLN A 39 14.91 1.85 -3.11
C GLN A 39 14.47 1.41 -1.70
N GLU A 40 13.31 1.88 -1.24
CA GLU A 40 12.77 1.54 0.09
C GLU A 40 12.60 0.02 0.24
N ARG A 41 12.08 -0.65 -0.80
CA ARG A 41 11.96 -2.12 -0.80
C ARG A 41 13.32 -2.80 -0.77
N GLN A 42 14.32 -2.26 -1.48
CA GLN A 42 15.67 -2.82 -1.47
C GLN A 42 16.26 -2.74 -0.05
N GLU A 43 16.19 -1.57 0.59
CA GLU A 43 16.68 -1.35 1.95
C GLU A 43 15.98 -2.27 2.97
N LEU A 44 14.66 -2.45 2.86
CA LEU A 44 13.88 -3.33 3.73
C LEU A 44 14.24 -4.81 3.56
N LEU A 45 14.49 -5.26 2.33
CA LEU A 45 14.75 -6.67 2.05
C LEU A 45 16.22 -7.06 2.17
N ASP A 46 17.15 -6.12 2.03
CA ASP A 46 18.58 -6.38 2.28
C ASP A 46 18.86 -6.78 3.73
N ALA A 47 18.02 -6.33 4.67
CA ALA A 47 18.10 -6.71 6.07
C ALA A 47 17.57 -8.12 6.36
N VAL A 48 16.92 -8.79 5.39
CA VAL A 48 16.27 -10.09 5.60
C VAL A 48 17.11 -11.21 4.98
N THR A 49 17.64 -12.09 5.83
CA THR A 49 18.32 -13.29 5.35
C THR A 49 17.33 -14.38 4.94
N ARG A 50 17.78 -15.28 4.05
CA ARG A 50 16.98 -16.48 3.69
C ARG A 50 16.64 -17.34 4.92
N GLU A 51 17.56 -17.42 5.88
CA GLU A 51 17.36 -18.22 7.09
C GLU A 51 16.24 -17.63 7.96
N GLU A 52 16.27 -16.31 8.22
CA GLU A 52 15.21 -15.61 8.96
C GLU A 52 13.86 -15.78 8.27
N PHE A 53 13.82 -15.67 6.94
CA PHE A 53 12.59 -15.90 6.17
C PHE A 53 12.03 -17.33 6.38
N PHE A 54 12.87 -18.36 6.36
CA PHE A 54 12.41 -19.74 6.60
C PHE A 54 12.00 -20.00 8.05
N GLN A 55 12.59 -19.29 9.01
CA GLN A 55 12.16 -19.37 10.41
C GLN A 55 10.79 -18.73 10.61
N ASP A 56 10.55 -17.58 9.98
CA ASP A 56 9.25 -16.90 10.08
C ASP A 56 8.14 -17.70 9.38
N LEU A 57 8.42 -18.33 8.24
CA LEU A 57 7.48 -19.25 7.60
C LEU A 57 7.10 -20.45 8.49
N ARG A 58 8.03 -20.98 9.28
CA ARG A 58 7.74 -22.06 10.24
C ARG A 58 6.82 -21.58 11.35
N LYS A 59 7.13 -20.43 11.97
CA LYS A 59 6.29 -19.83 13.03
C LYS A 59 4.86 -19.56 12.57
N VAL A 60 4.67 -19.10 11.33
CA VAL A 60 3.33 -18.86 10.78
C VAL A 60 2.55 -20.16 10.69
N ARG A 61 3.16 -21.24 10.18
CA ARG A 61 2.50 -22.55 10.06
C ARG A 61 2.14 -23.15 11.42
N GLU A 62 3.03 -23.07 12.39
CA GLU A 62 2.81 -23.59 13.75
C GLU A 62 1.71 -22.83 14.51
N ARG A 63 1.41 -21.59 14.11
CA ARG A 63 0.39 -20.75 14.76
C ARG A 63 -1.01 -20.97 14.18
N ASP A 64 -1.09 -21.54 12.99
CA ASP A 64 -2.33 -21.90 12.30
C ASP A 64 -2.76 -23.36 12.57
N GLU A 65 -1.93 -24.15 13.29
CA GLU A 65 -2.21 -25.49 13.83
C GLU A 65 -2.72 -25.42 15.29
#